data_AF-A0A5F9DHK6-F1
#
_entry.id   AF-A0A5F9DHK6-F1
#
_cell.length_a   1.000
_cell.length_b   1.000
_cell.length_c   1.000
_cell.angle_alpha   90.00
_cell.angle_beta   90.00
_cell.angle_gamma   90.00
#
_symmetry.space_group_name_H-M   'P 1'
#
loop_
_entity.id
_entity.type
_entity.pdbx_description
1 polymer ?
#
loop_
_entity_poly.entity_id
_entity_poly.type
_entity_poly.pdbx_seq_one_letter_code
_entity_poly.pdbx_strand_id
1 'polypeptide(L)'
;MILTKAQYDEIAQCLVSVPPTRQSLRKLKQRFPSQSQATLLSIFSQEYQKHIKRTHAKHHTLEAIESYYQRYLNGVLKNGAAPVLLELANEVDYAPSLMARIILERFLQEHEETPPATWLAFCNEIQCTWLHSQIIKFPCVYIRVL
;
A
#
# COMPACT_ATOMS: atom_id res chain seq x y z
N MET A 1 4.16 -15.56 25.62
CA MET A 1 5.54 -15.65 25.12
C MET A 1 6.02 -14.23 24.88
N ILE A 2 7.12 -13.82 25.52
CA ILE A 2 7.67 -12.47 25.36
C ILE A 2 8.73 -12.55 24.25
N LEU A 3 8.55 -11.76 23.20
CA LEU A 3 9.48 -11.71 22.07
C LEU A 3 10.69 -10.87 22.50
N THR A 4 11.91 -11.39 22.34
CA THR A 4 13.10 -10.59 22.69
C THR A 4 13.32 -9.50 21.64
N LYS A 5 13.98 -8.40 22.03
CA LYS A 5 14.30 -7.32 21.09
C LYS A 5 15.09 -7.81 19.88
N ALA A 6 16.07 -8.70 20.10
CA ALA A 6 16.86 -9.29 19.02
C ALA A 6 16.01 -10.10 18.03
N GLN A 7 15.03 -10.88 18.52
CA GLN A 7 14.11 -11.62 17.66
C GLN A 7 13.20 -10.68 16.86
N TYR A 8 12.75 -9.58 17.48
CA TYR A 8 11.95 -8.57 16.78
C TYR A 8 12.76 -7.95 15.65
N ASP A 9 13.99 -7.51 15.95
CA ASP A 9 14.86 -6.84 14.99
C ASP A 9 15.21 -7.77 13.81
N GLU A 10 15.41 -9.07 14.05
CA GLU A 10 15.64 -10.06 12.99
C GLU A 10 14.41 -10.22 12.07
N ILE A 11 13.21 -10.28 12.65
CA ILE A 11 11.94 -10.34 11.89
C ILE A 11 11.77 -9.04 11.09
N ALA A 12 12.00 -7.89 11.70
CA ALA A 12 11.88 -6.59 11.04
C ALA A 12 12.88 -6.44 9.89
N GLN A 13 14.14 -6.86 10.07
CA GLN A 13 15.14 -6.84 9.01
C GLN A 13 14.74 -7.73 7.83
N CYS A 14 14.15 -8.90 8.11
CA CYS A 14 13.62 -9.76 7.05
C CYS A 14 12.49 -9.05 6.29
N LEU A 15 11.62 -8.32 6.98
CA LEU A 15 10.52 -7.57 6.37
C LEU A 15 10.95 -6.39 5.49
N VAL A 16 12.09 -5.76 5.76
CA VAL A 16 12.66 -4.72 4.88
C VAL A 16 12.97 -5.27 3.48
N SER A 17 13.36 -6.54 3.40
CA SER A 17 13.79 -7.18 2.14
C SER A 17 12.65 -7.81 1.33
N VAL A 18 11.41 -7.79 1.84
CA VAL A 18 10.30 -8.51 1.19
C VAL A 18 9.18 -7.53 0.83
N PRO A 19 8.68 -7.56 -0.42
CA PRO A 19 7.53 -6.76 -0.81
C PRO A 19 6.35 -7.02 0.12
N PRO A 20 5.53 -6.01 0.44
CA PRO A 20 4.43 -6.08 1.39
C PRO A 20 3.20 -6.81 0.82
N THR A 21 3.42 -8.03 0.35
CA THR A 21 2.44 -8.89 -0.30
C THR A 21 2.08 -10.06 0.59
N ARG A 22 0.95 -10.74 0.35
CA ARG A 22 0.56 -11.94 1.12
C ARG A 22 1.62 -13.06 1.09
N GLN A 23 2.51 -13.07 0.09
CA GLN A 23 3.61 -14.02 0.00
C GLN A 23 4.69 -13.78 1.07
N SER A 24 4.88 -12.54 1.53
CA SER A 24 5.85 -12.21 2.56
C SER A 24 5.52 -12.87 3.89
N LEU A 25 4.24 -12.88 4.26
CA LEU A 25 3.73 -13.53 5.47
C LEU A 25 3.92 -15.05 5.46
N ARG A 26 3.77 -15.68 4.27
CA ARG A 26 4.07 -17.12 4.12
C ARG A 26 5.56 -17.39 4.32
N LYS A 27 6.43 -16.59 3.71
CA LYS A 27 7.89 -16.68 3.91
C LYS A 27 8.28 -16.44 5.37
N LEU A 28 7.64 -15.46 6.03
CA LEU A 28 7.87 -15.14 7.43
C LEU A 28 7.49 -16.32 8.34
N LYS A 29 6.36 -16.97 8.08
CA LYS A 29 5.92 -18.14 8.86
C LYS A 29 6.82 -19.36 8.66
N GLN A 30 7.35 -19.56 7.46
CA GLN A 30 8.34 -20.61 7.19
C GLN A 30 9.65 -20.36 7.93
N ARG A 31 10.08 -19.08 8.02
CA ARG A 31 11.34 -18.70 8.66
C ARG A 31 11.26 -18.65 10.19
N PHE A 32 10.09 -18.32 10.74
CA PHE A 32 9.84 -18.23 12.17
C PHE A 32 8.68 -19.14 12.61
N PRO A 33 8.80 -20.47 12.47
CA PRO A 33 7.71 -21.40 12.75
C PRO A 33 7.30 -21.41 14.23
N SER A 34 8.26 -21.14 15.13
CA SER A 34 8.07 -21.06 16.59
C SER A 34 7.20 -19.89 17.05
N GLN A 35 7.04 -18.86 16.22
CA GLN A 35 6.21 -17.69 16.54
C GLN A 35 4.77 -17.91 16.13
N SER A 36 3.83 -17.41 16.95
CA SER A 36 2.41 -17.48 16.62
C SER A 36 2.10 -16.66 15.36
N GLN A 37 1.10 -17.09 14.60
CA GLN A 37 0.65 -16.36 13.40
C GLN A 37 0.20 -14.93 13.74
N ALA A 38 -0.48 -14.76 14.88
CA ALA A 38 -0.94 -13.44 15.34
C ALA A 38 0.23 -12.49 15.63
N THR A 39 1.30 -13.01 16.26
CA THR A 39 2.50 -12.22 16.55
C THR A 39 3.20 -11.76 15.27
N LEU A 40 3.39 -12.68 14.31
CA LEU A 40 4.00 -12.37 13.02
C LEU A 40 3.17 -11.36 12.21
N LEU A 41 1.84 -11.50 12.22
CA LEU A 41 0.93 -10.53 11.61
C LEU A 41 1.05 -9.15 12.27
N SER A 42 1.13 -9.10 13.60
CA SER A 42 1.29 -7.84 14.33
C SER A 42 2.59 -7.12 13.95
N ILE A 43 3.71 -7.84 13.90
CA ILE A 43 5.02 -7.26 13.52
C ILE A 43 4.99 -6.82 12.05
N PHE A 44 4.45 -7.66 11.16
CA PHE A 44 4.30 -7.34 9.74
C PHE A 44 3.53 -6.03 9.54
N SER A 45 2.37 -5.90 10.19
CA SER A 45 1.54 -4.69 10.08
C SER A 45 2.26 -3.44 10.58
N GLN A 46 3.02 -3.54 11.68
CA GLN A 46 3.76 -2.41 12.24
C GLN A 46 4.91 -1.96 11.32
N GLU A 47 5.70 -2.89 10.80
CA GLU A 47 6.79 -2.56 9.88
C GLU A 47 6.26 -2.02 8.55
N TYR A 48 5.15 -2.58 8.05
CA TYR A 48 4.50 -2.05 6.86
C TYR A 48 4.00 -0.60 7.06
N GLN A 49 3.35 -0.32 8.19
CA GLN A 49 2.93 1.05 8.53
C GLN A 49 4.13 2.02 8.58
N LYS A 50 5.24 1.61 9.18
CA LYS A 50 6.47 2.43 9.23
C LYS A 50 7.02 2.68 7.82
N HIS A 51 7.05 1.65 6.98
CA HIS A 51 7.50 1.77 5.60
C HIS A 51 6.66 2.80 4.83
N ILE A 52 5.34 2.65 4.83
CA ILE A 52 4.42 3.58 4.15
C ILE A 52 4.59 5.00 4.68
N LYS A 53 4.68 5.22 6.00
CA LYS A 53 4.91 6.58 6.55
C LYS A 53 6.21 7.22 6.08
N ARG A 54 7.27 6.43 5.88
CA ARG A 54 8.58 6.92 5.40
C ARG A 54 8.60 7.22 3.91
N THR A 55 7.85 6.46 3.11
CA THR A 55 7.83 6.60 1.65
C THR A 55 6.72 7.53 1.16
N HIS A 56 5.64 7.71 1.93
CA HIS A 56 4.44 8.49 1.55
C HIS A 56 4.77 9.88 0.98
N ALA A 57 5.59 10.67 1.68
CA ALA A 57 5.94 12.02 1.24
C ALA A 57 6.63 12.05 -0.14
N LYS A 58 7.36 10.99 -0.50
CA LYS A 58 8.10 10.90 -1.78
C LYS A 58 7.17 10.74 -2.98
N HIS A 59 6.00 10.15 -2.79
CA HIS A 59 5.03 9.90 -3.86
C HIS A 59 4.07 11.07 -4.07
N HIS A 60 4.05 12.05 -3.17
CA HIS A 60 3.18 13.23 -3.22
C HIS A 60 3.89 14.49 -3.72
N THR A 61 5.10 14.37 -4.28
CA THR A 61 5.74 15.49 -4.99
C THR A 61 5.07 15.68 -6.35
N LEU A 62 5.00 16.93 -6.83
CA LEU A 62 4.39 17.23 -8.14
C LEU A 62 5.03 16.42 -9.27
N GLU A 63 6.35 16.26 -9.24
CA GLU A 63 7.10 15.47 -10.21
C GLU A 63 6.71 13.98 -10.18
N ALA A 64 6.57 13.38 -8.99
CA ALA A 64 6.18 11.97 -8.86
C ALA A 64 4.74 11.76 -9.32
N ILE A 65 3.82 12.64 -8.91
CA ILE A 65 2.41 12.59 -9.28
C ILE A 65 2.27 12.64 -10.81
N GLU A 66 2.91 13.62 -11.47
CA GLU A 66 2.85 13.76 -12.93
C GLU A 66 3.45 12.55 -13.63
N SER A 67 4.61 12.07 -13.15
CA SER A 67 5.25 10.87 -13.70
C SER A 67 4.34 9.63 -13.61
N TYR A 68 3.72 9.37 -12.46
CA TYR A 68 2.80 8.24 -12.30
C TYR A 68 1.58 8.36 -13.19
N TYR A 69 1.01 9.56 -13.28
CA TYR A 69 -0.16 9.83 -14.12
C TYR A 69 0.14 9.60 -15.60
N GLN A 70 1.23 10.16 -16.13
CA GLN A 70 1.65 9.96 -17.51
C GLN A 70 1.97 8.50 -17.82
N ARG A 71 2.65 7.79 -16.91
CA ARG A 71 2.92 6.35 -17.09
C ARG A 71 1.64 5.52 -17.11
N TYR A 72 0.66 5.85 -16.26
CA TYR A 72 -0.64 5.20 -16.25
C TYR A 72 -1.38 5.40 -17.57
N LEU A 73 -1.50 6.64 -18.06
CA LEU A 73 -2.15 6.94 -19.34
C LEU A 73 -1.47 6.19 -20.50
N ASN A 74 -0.15 6.24 -20.58
CA ASN A 74 0.61 5.53 -21.60
C ASN A 74 0.42 4.00 -21.53
N GLY A 75 0.36 3.44 -20.34
CA GLY A 75 0.14 2.00 -20.15
C GLY A 75 -1.25 1.55 -20.59
N VAL A 76 -2.29 2.29 -20.16
CA VAL A 76 -3.69 1.99 -20.52
C VAL A 76 -3.91 2.17 -22.03
N LEU A 77 -3.33 3.21 -22.64
CA LEU A 77 -3.42 3.44 -24.09
C LEU A 77 -2.76 2.32 -24.91
N LYS A 78 -1.64 1.76 -24.44
CA LYS A 78 -0.96 0.64 -25.10
C LYS A 78 -1.71 -0.68 -24.94
N ASN A 79 -2.25 -0.94 -23.74
CA ASN A 79 -2.99 -2.17 -23.45
C ASN A 79 -3.99 -1.95 -22.31
N GLY A 80 -5.26 -1.71 -22.65
CA GLY A 80 -6.32 -1.46 -21.67
C GLY A 80 -6.64 -2.65 -20.75
N ALA A 81 -6.20 -3.88 -21.08
CA ALA A 81 -6.38 -5.06 -20.25
C ALA A 81 -5.20 -5.30 -19.28
N ALA A 82 -4.11 -4.55 -19.39
CA ALA A 82 -2.94 -4.72 -18.53
C ALA A 82 -3.22 -4.18 -17.11
N PRO A 83 -2.69 -4.83 -16.05
CA PRO A 83 -2.82 -4.37 -14.67
C PRO A 83 -1.84 -3.21 -14.36
N VAL A 84 -1.80 -2.18 -15.21
CA VAL A 84 -0.83 -1.07 -15.21
C VAL A 84 -0.69 -0.44 -13.83
N LEU A 85 -1.81 -0.25 -13.13
CA LEU A 85 -1.84 0.35 -11.80
C LEU A 85 -1.17 -0.51 -10.73
N LEU A 86 -1.37 -1.83 -10.80
CA LEU A 86 -0.74 -2.78 -9.89
C LEU A 86 0.77 -2.86 -10.14
N GLU A 87 1.18 -2.85 -11.41
CA GLU A 87 2.59 -2.84 -11.80
C GLU A 87 3.29 -1.56 -11.32
N LEU A 88 2.71 -0.39 -11.58
CA LEU A 88 3.22 0.90 -11.10
C LEU A 88 3.40 0.93 -9.58
N ALA A 89 2.39 0.44 -8.84
CA ALA A 89 2.44 0.41 -7.39
C ALA A 89 3.55 -0.52 -6.87
N ASN A 90 3.71 -1.69 -7.48
CA ASN A 90 4.74 -2.65 -7.09
C ASN A 90 6.16 -2.16 -7.39
N GLU A 91 6.37 -1.47 -8.52
CA GLU A 91 7.69 -0.94 -8.88
C GLU A 91 8.24 0.08 -7.89
N VAL A 92 7.35 0.86 -7.26
CA VAL A 92 7.74 1.92 -6.31
C VAL A 92 7.43 1.55 -4.86
N ASP A 93 7.21 0.26 -4.59
CA ASP A 93 6.88 -0.30 -3.26
C ASP A 93 5.75 0.47 -2.56
N TYR A 94 4.73 0.84 -3.32
CA TYR A 94 3.59 1.62 -2.83
C TYR A 94 2.29 0.81 -2.86
N ALA A 95 1.34 1.19 -2.00
CA ALA A 95 0.08 0.48 -1.95
C ALA A 95 -0.76 0.76 -3.22
N PRO A 96 -1.29 -0.25 -3.92
CA PRO A 96 -2.09 -0.03 -5.13
C PRO A 96 -3.28 0.90 -4.92
N SER A 97 -3.95 0.82 -3.76
CA SER A 97 -5.05 1.72 -3.41
C SER A 97 -4.61 3.18 -3.27
N LEU A 98 -3.39 3.43 -2.78
CA LEU A 98 -2.84 4.78 -2.65
C LEU A 98 -2.32 5.30 -3.99
N MET A 99 -1.77 4.42 -4.84
CA MET A 99 -1.41 4.77 -6.23
C MET A 99 -2.66 5.18 -7.03
N ALA A 100 -3.75 4.42 -6.90
CA ALA A 100 -5.04 4.76 -7.51
C ALA A 100 -5.54 6.14 -7.06
N ARG A 101 -5.38 6.46 -5.78
CA ARG A 101 -5.73 7.78 -5.24
C ARG A 101 -4.94 8.90 -5.92
N ILE A 102 -3.61 8.75 -6.04
CA ILE A 102 -2.77 9.77 -6.70
C ILE A 102 -3.22 10.01 -8.15
N ILE A 103 -3.44 8.95 -8.91
CA ILE A 103 -3.86 9.03 -10.32
C ILE A 103 -5.22 9.73 -10.43
N LEU A 104 -6.17 9.35 -9.57
CA LEU A 104 -7.51 9.95 -9.56
C LEU A 104 -7.48 11.43 -9.15
N GLU A 105 -6.76 11.77 -8.09
CA GLU A 105 -6.62 13.16 -7.63
C GLU A 105 -6.01 14.05 -8.73
N ARG A 106 -4.98 13.55 -9.43
CA ARG A 106 -4.35 14.28 -10.55
C ARG A 106 -5.26 14.44 -11.76
N PHE A 107 -6.05 13.40 -12.09
CA PHE A 107 -7.06 13.46 -13.14
C PHE A 107 -8.12 14.53 -12.85
N LEU A 108 -8.66 14.55 -11.63
CA LEU A 108 -9.66 15.54 -11.22
C LEU A 108 -9.12 16.98 -11.24
N GLN A 109 -7.86 17.17 -10.83
CA GLN A 109 -7.17 18.46 -10.94
C GLN A 109 -7.05 18.96 -12.39
N GLU A 110 -6.86 18.05 -13.36
CA GLU A 110 -6.79 18.40 -14.78
C GLU A 110 -8.14 18.88 -15.33
N HIS A 111 -9.22 18.28 -14.85
CA HIS A 111 -10.57 18.50 -15.36
C HIS A 111 -11.36 19.57 -14.60
N GLU A 112 -10.71 20.35 -13.71
CA GLU A 112 -11.32 21.35 -12.81
C GLU A 112 -12.49 20.80 -11.95
N GLU A 113 -12.61 19.48 -11.85
CA GLU A 113 -13.57 18.84 -10.97
C GLU A 113 -12.99 18.86 -9.56
N THR A 114 -13.44 19.82 -8.75
CA THR A 114 -13.07 19.84 -7.33
C THR A 114 -13.55 18.54 -6.70
N PRO A 115 -12.67 17.70 -6.10
CA PRO A 115 -13.11 16.49 -5.44
C PRO A 115 -14.11 16.90 -4.36
N PRO A 116 -15.35 16.35 -4.35
CA PRO A 116 -16.36 16.77 -3.38
C PRO A 116 -15.80 16.63 -1.96
N ALA A 117 -16.11 17.56 -1.04
CA ALA A 117 -15.53 17.59 0.30
C ALA A 117 -15.69 16.26 1.09
N THR A 118 -16.70 15.46 0.73
CA THR A 118 -16.93 14.08 1.19
C THR A 118 -15.81 13.11 0.77
N TRP A 119 -15.15 13.31 -0.36
CA TRP A 119 -13.99 12.53 -0.81
C TRP A 119 -12.71 12.90 -0.08
N LEU A 120 -12.47 14.18 0.23
CA LEU A 120 -11.38 14.56 1.12
C LEU A 120 -11.57 13.97 2.52
N ALA A 121 -12.81 13.92 3.01
CA ALA A 121 -13.16 13.22 4.25
C ALA A 121 -12.91 11.71 4.14
N PHE A 122 -13.31 11.05 3.05
CA PHE A 122 -13.05 9.62 2.80
C PHE A 122 -11.56 9.31 2.59
N CYS A 123 -10.79 10.20 1.94
CA CYS A 123 -9.34 10.08 1.76
C CYS A 123 -8.61 10.24 3.10
N ASN A 124 -9.03 11.20 3.93
CA ASN A 124 -8.56 11.32 5.30
C ASN A 124 -9.01 10.14 6.16
N GLU A 125 -10.20 9.59 5.93
CA GLU A 125 -10.72 8.43 6.65
C GLU A 125 -10.00 7.15 6.23
N ILE A 126 -9.66 6.91 4.96
CA ILE A 126 -8.80 5.79 4.54
C ILE A 126 -7.40 5.96 5.12
N GLN A 127 -6.83 7.16 5.07
CA GLN A 127 -5.53 7.44 5.65
C GLN A 127 -5.54 7.27 7.19
N CYS A 128 -6.61 7.71 7.87
CA CYS A 128 -6.81 7.60 9.31
C CYS A 128 -7.18 6.19 9.76
N THR A 129 -8.03 5.46 9.03
CA THR A 129 -8.40 4.06 9.32
C THR A 129 -7.21 3.12 9.10
N TRP A 130 -6.35 3.38 8.11
CA TRP A 130 -5.04 2.72 7.98
C TRP A 130 -4.08 3.04 9.14
N LEU A 131 -4.14 4.25 9.69
CA LEU A 131 -3.32 4.70 10.82
C LEU A 131 -3.85 4.21 12.20
N HIS A 132 -5.17 4.04 12.36
CA HIS A 132 -5.82 3.71 13.63
C HIS A 132 -6.23 2.24 13.79
N SER A 133 -6.62 1.54 12.72
CA SER A 133 -7.18 0.18 12.85
C SER A 133 -6.09 -0.88 12.82
N GLN A 134 -5.76 -1.42 13.99
CA GLN A 134 -4.90 -2.60 14.19
C GLN A 134 -5.43 -3.91 13.56
N ILE A 135 -6.50 -3.87 12.75
CA ILE A 135 -7.14 -5.05 12.16
C ILE A 135 -7.59 -4.68 10.75
N ILE A 136 -6.82 -5.08 9.74
CA ILE A 136 -7.42 -5.30 8.40
C ILE A 136 -8.18 -6.62 8.50
N LYS A 137 -9.44 -6.55 8.96
CA LYS A 137 -10.48 -7.39 8.37
C LYS A 137 -10.59 -6.86 6.96
N PHE A 138 -10.07 -7.59 5.98
CA PHE A 138 -10.46 -7.37 4.58
C PHE A 138 -11.98 -7.60 4.53
N PRO A 139 -12.85 -6.58 4.37
CA PRO A 139 -14.11 -6.88 3.74
C PRO A 139 -13.73 -7.22 2.31
N CYS A 140 -14.10 -8.43 1.89
CA CYS A 140 -14.14 -8.79 0.49
C CYS A 140 -15.08 -7.81 -0.23
N VAL A 141 -14.60 -6.64 -0.64
CA VAL A 141 -15.27 -5.85 -1.66
C VAL A 141 -14.76 -6.39 -2.98
N TYR A 142 -15.53 -7.34 -3.49
CA TYR A 142 -15.56 -7.75 -4.89
C TYR A 142 -15.49 -6.50 -5.77
N ILE A 143 -14.31 -6.15 -6.28
CA ILE A 143 -14.22 -5.45 -7.55
C ILE A 143 -14.32 -6.55 -8.61
N ARG A 144 -15.57 -6.85 -8.94
CA ARG A 144 -15.93 -7.65 -10.11
C ARG A 144 -15.58 -6.78 -11.31
N VAL A 145 -14.41 -7.02 -11.91
CA VAL A 145 -14.07 -6.48 -13.22
C VAL A 145 -15.02 -7.14 -14.21
N LEU A 146 -16.01 -6.36 -14.66
CA LEU A 146 -16.76 -6.59 -15.89
C LEU A 146 -16.40 -5.44 -16.83
#